data_AF-A0A535E255-F1
#
_entry.id   AF-A0A535E255-F1
#
_cell.length_a   1.000
_cell.length_b   1.000
_cell.length_c   1.000
_cell.angle_alpha   90.00
_cell.angle_beta   90.00
_cell.angle_gamma   90.00
#
_symmetry.space_group_name_H-M   'P 1'
#
loop_
_entity.id
_entity.type
_entity.pdbx_description
1 polymer ?
#
loop_
_entity_poly.entity_id
_entity_poly.type
_entity_poly.pdbx_seq_one_letter_code
_entity_poly.pdbx_strand_id
1 'polypeptide(L)'
;MTQNSYRIKRGCLHNLRVTASNPTSQDVVPEGLVLPEGMMAAADFAPYEQVIVTKIGGSNWVNRMYTFVLPGTGDEVEARGSIAHLLGPGDVCCMIAGSYLDQAQYDRYVGDGYDVPTIDVRLYPEEETVNDLSKAKVVLEYGAETRRVEALSPAVVERRRELPRVVLSNLLSGLRIEEVERRGCIEMSAELPIEYMRRAGFCPNQSIFVYNASRGGTSAESYVVPSLTKRTVGISGALSAVADIGDIVSEAAYVTNTDGLTPTICNLHHEPALG
;
A
#
# COMPACT_ATOMS: atom_id res chain seq x y z
N MET A 1 22.26 -20.82 -0.47
CA MET A 1 22.63 -19.50 -1.05
C MET A 1 21.59 -18.52 -0.58
N THR A 2 21.97 -17.49 0.16
CA THR A 2 21.06 -16.37 0.48
C THR A 2 20.79 -15.63 -0.82
N GLN A 3 19.57 -15.72 -1.35
CA GLN A 3 19.13 -14.81 -2.39
C GLN A 3 19.09 -13.42 -1.77
N ASN A 4 20.02 -12.56 -2.16
CA ASN A 4 19.94 -11.14 -1.82
C ASN A 4 18.75 -10.57 -2.59
N SER A 5 17.80 -9.98 -1.86
CA SER A 5 16.73 -9.18 -2.43
C SER A 5 17.07 -7.71 -2.22
N TYR A 6 17.17 -6.96 -3.31
CA TYR A 6 17.44 -5.53 -3.30
C TYR A 6 16.13 -4.77 -3.41
N ARG A 7 15.86 -3.88 -2.46
CA ARG A 7 14.72 -2.98 -2.55
C ARG A 7 15.13 -1.65 -3.16
N ILE A 8 14.54 -1.28 -4.29
CA ILE A 8 14.81 -0.01 -4.96
C ILE A 8 13.57 0.88 -5.05
N LYS A 9 13.78 2.20 -5.09
CA LYS A 9 12.73 3.17 -5.42
C LYS A 9 12.31 2.93 -6.87
N ARG A 10 11.00 2.83 -7.10
CA ARG A 10 10.43 2.61 -8.42
C ARG A 10 9.88 3.92 -8.95
N GLY A 11 8.87 4.47 -8.29
CA GLY A 11 8.21 5.71 -8.66
C GLY A 11 7.81 6.50 -7.42
N CYS A 12 7.61 7.80 -7.57
CA CYS A 12 7.10 8.61 -6.49
C CYS A 12 6.30 9.82 -6.97
N LEU A 13 5.38 10.23 -6.11
CA LEU A 13 4.56 11.42 -6.27
C LEU A 13 4.71 12.26 -5.01
N HIS A 14 5.36 13.41 -5.16
CA HIS A 14 5.63 14.34 -4.07
C HIS A 14 4.58 15.42 -3.99
N ASN A 15 4.33 15.86 -2.76
CA ASN A 15 3.45 16.96 -2.42
C ASN A 15 2.01 16.80 -2.94
N LEU A 16 1.53 15.57 -2.93
CA LEU A 16 0.14 15.25 -3.23
C LEU A 16 -0.76 15.81 -2.14
N ARG A 17 -1.74 16.62 -2.52
CA ARG A 17 -2.78 17.10 -1.60
C ARG A 17 -3.92 16.10 -1.53
N VAL A 18 -4.31 15.73 -0.33
CA VAL A 18 -5.47 14.90 -0.07
C VAL A 18 -6.71 15.77 -0.16
N THR A 19 -7.70 15.39 -0.95
CA THR A 19 -8.93 16.17 -1.15
C THR A 19 -10.11 15.61 -0.38
N ALA A 20 -10.07 14.31 -0.05
CA ALA A 20 -11.03 13.67 0.84
C ALA A 20 -10.42 12.59 1.71
N SER A 21 -11.12 12.29 2.80
CA SER A 21 -10.72 11.31 3.79
C SER A 21 -11.97 10.61 4.32
N ASN A 22 -11.97 9.29 4.28
CA ASN A 22 -13.08 8.44 4.68
C ASN A 22 -12.58 7.25 5.52
N PRO A 23 -12.39 7.45 6.84
CA PRO A 23 -11.88 6.39 7.73
C PRO A 23 -12.81 5.19 7.87
N THR A 24 -14.10 5.35 7.59
CA THR A 24 -15.12 4.31 7.74
C THR A 24 -15.72 3.90 6.40
N SER A 25 -14.92 3.97 5.33
CA SER A 25 -15.38 3.70 3.97
C SER A 25 -16.13 2.36 3.89
N GLN A 26 -17.29 2.40 3.22
CA GLN A 26 -18.14 1.24 2.97
C GLN A 26 -18.08 0.82 1.50
N ASP A 27 -17.08 1.29 0.74
CA ASP A 27 -16.87 0.85 -0.63
C ASP A 27 -16.44 -0.62 -0.69
N VAL A 28 -16.47 -1.20 -1.90
CA VAL A 28 -15.99 -2.58 -2.12
C VAL A 28 -14.55 -2.75 -1.64
N VAL A 29 -13.69 -1.76 -1.90
CA VAL A 29 -12.34 -1.66 -1.33
C VAL A 29 -12.29 -0.49 -0.35
N PRO A 30 -12.37 -0.76 0.97
CA PRO A 30 -12.50 0.27 2.00
C PRO A 30 -11.14 0.81 2.52
N GLU A 31 -10.03 0.34 1.95
CA GLU A 31 -8.66 0.71 2.34
C GLU A 31 -7.90 1.25 1.12
N GLY A 32 -6.89 2.07 1.35
CA GLY A 32 -5.99 2.54 0.30
C GLY A 32 -6.08 4.04 0.04
N LEU A 33 -5.31 4.49 -0.94
CA LEU A 33 -5.38 5.86 -1.46
C LEU A 33 -5.91 5.84 -2.89
N VAL A 34 -7.07 6.45 -3.11
CA VAL A 34 -7.64 6.63 -4.44
C VAL A 34 -6.93 7.79 -5.12
N LEU A 35 -6.51 7.56 -6.36
CA LEU A 35 -5.83 8.53 -7.19
C LEU A 35 -6.51 8.64 -8.56
N PRO A 36 -6.59 9.85 -9.15
CA PRO A 36 -6.95 9.99 -10.55
C PRO A 36 -6.00 9.19 -11.44
N GLU A 37 -6.52 8.51 -12.46
CA GLU A 37 -5.72 7.66 -13.35
C GLU A 37 -4.54 8.42 -13.98
N GLY A 38 -4.71 9.70 -14.30
CA GLY A 38 -3.65 10.55 -14.83
C GLY A 38 -2.47 10.73 -13.85
N MET A 39 -2.74 10.81 -12.55
CA MET A 39 -1.68 10.91 -11.52
C MET A 39 -0.94 9.59 -11.39
N MET A 40 -1.67 8.48 -11.40
CA MET A 40 -1.07 7.14 -11.38
C MET A 40 -0.17 6.93 -12.59
N ALA A 41 -0.65 7.27 -13.79
CA ALA A 41 0.11 7.16 -15.02
C ALA A 41 1.37 8.04 -15.01
N ALA A 42 1.27 9.29 -14.54
CA ALA A 42 2.40 10.21 -14.45
C ALA A 42 3.49 9.70 -13.49
N ALA A 43 3.11 9.08 -12.37
CA ALA A 43 4.03 8.55 -11.36
C ALA A 43 4.47 7.09 -11.63
N ASP A 44 4.00 6.47 -12.72
CA ASP A 44 4.15 5.04 -13.01
C ASP A 44 3.69 4.14 -11.86
N PHE A 45 2.54 4.45 -11.27
CA PHE A 45 1.83 3.59 -10.33
C PHE A 45 0.81 2.71 -11.05
N ALA A 46 0.78 1.42 -10.72
CA ALA A 46 -0.24 0.49 -11.18
C ALA A 46 -1.38 0.37 -10.14
N PRO A 47 -2.61 0.04 -10.57
CA PRO A 47 -3.68 -0.33 -9.65
C PRO A 47 -3.24 -1.36 -8.63
N TYR A 48 -3.59 -1.13 -7.36
CA TYR A 48 -3.26 -1.98 -6.22
C TYR A 48 -1.76 -2.12 -5.92
N GLU A 49 -0.91 -1.27 -6.50
CA GLU A 49 0.52 -1.24 -6.17
C GLU A 49 0.73 -0.73 -4.75
N GLN A 50 1.56 -1.44 -3.99
CA GLN A 50 1.95 -1.06 -2.65
C GLN A 50 2.80 0.21 -2.72
N VAL A 51 2.41 1.18 -1.90
CA VAL A 51 3.11 2.45 -1.74
C VAL A 51 3.39 2.70 -0.28
N ILE A 52 4.49 3.39 -0.02
CA ILE A 52 4.69 4.04 1.26
C ILE A 52 4.21 5.48 1.14
N VAL A 53 3.29 5.86 2.02
CA VAL A 53 2.75 7.21 2.13
C VAL A 53 3.36 7.90 3.33
N THR A 54 3.82 9.13 3.15
CA THR A 54 4.42 9.96 4.21
C THR A 54 3.70 11.30 4.28
N LYS A 55 3.12 11.64 5.42
CA LYS A 55 2.53 12.97 5.67
C LYS A 55 3.65 14.01 5.84
N ILE A 56 3.55 15.08 5.07
CA ILE A 56 4.47 16.23 5.14
C ILE A 56 4.01 17.17 6.27
N GLY A 57 4.97 17.70 7.02
CA GLY A 57 4.70 18.57 8.18
C GLY A 57 4.17 17.82 9.42
N GLY A 58 4.24 16.49 9.45
CA GLY A 58 3.92 15.70 10.63
C GLY A 58 4.90 15.95 11.78
N SER A 59 4.40 15.90 13.02
CA SER A 59 5.18 16.18 14.24
C SER A 59 5.61 14.94 15.02
N ASN A 60 5.32 13.74 14.50
CA ASN A 60 5.64 12.46 15.14
C ASN A 60 6.36 11.51 14.17
N TRP A 61 7.00 10.47 14.72
CA TRP A 61 7.68 9.43 13.95
C TRP A 61 6.70 8.52 13.18
N VAL A 62 5.40 8.59 13.51
CA VAL A 62 4.30 7.88 12.87
C VAL A 62 3.69 8.74 11.75
N ASN A 63 4.54 9.37 10.94
CA ASN A 63 4.10 10.15 9.78
C ASN A 63 4.14 9.33 8.49
N ARG A 64 4.35 8.01 8.58
CA ARG A 64 4.60 7.11 7.44
C ARG A 64 3.85 5.80 7.59
N MET A 65 3.25 5.32 6.51
CA MET A 65 2.46 4.09 6.50
C MET A 65 2.55 3.38 5.15
N TYR A 66 2.55 2.05 5.15
CA TYR A 66 2.36 1.26 3.94
C TYR A 66 0.87 1.17 3.62
N THR A 67 0.53 1.30 2.36
CA THR A 67 -0.83 1.09 1.84
C THR A 67 -0.73 0.76 0.35
N PHE A 68 -1.83 0.86 -0.39
CA PHE A 68 -1.86 0.62 -1.83
C PHE A 68 -2.71 1.67 -2.53
N VAL A 69 -2.47 1.82 -3.83
CA VAL A 69 -3.18 2.79 -4.68
C VAL A 69 -4.41 2.17 -5.33
N LEU A 70 -5.46 2.97 -5.47
CA LEU A 70 -6.70 2.60 -6.16
C LEU A 70 -6.95 3.57 -7.32
N PRO A 71 -7.39 3.08 -8.49
CA PRO A 71 -7.80 3.96 -9.57
C PRO A 71 -9.12 4.66 -9.20
N GLY A 72 -9.10 5.99 -9.25
CA GLY A 72 -10.26 6.86 -9.09
C GLY A 72 -10.79 7.33 -10.44
N THR A 73 -12.12 7.46 -10.53
CA THR A 73 -12.82 7.90 -11.76
C THR A 73 -12.96 9.42 -11.88
N GLY A 74 -12.58 10.17 -10.83
CA GLY A 74 -12.61 11.64 -10.81
C GLY A 74 -11.23 12.23 -10.50
N ASP A 75 -11.20 13.54 -10.25
CA ASP A 75 -9.99 14.30 -9.91
C ASP A 75 -9.64 14.25 -8.42
N GLU A 76 -10.40 13.48 -7.64
CA GLU A 76 -10.30 13.38 -6.20
C GLU A 76 -9.15 12.46 -5.77
N VAL A 77 -8.39 12.91 -4.76
CA VAL A 77 -7.43 12.11 -4.00
C VAL A 77 -8.06 11.77 -2.65
N GLU A 78 -8.53 10.54 -2.51
CA GLU A 78 -9.26 10.08 -1.31
C GLU A 78 -8.42 9.11 -0.49
N ALA A 79 -8.25 9.41 0.80
CA ALA A 79 -7.72 8.49 1.79
C ALA A 79 -8.83 7.62 2.39
N ARG A 80 -8.72 6.30 2.34
CA ARG A 80 -9.75 5.36 2.83
C ARG A 80 -9.24 4.46 3.94
N GLY A 81 -10.09 4.23 4.94
CA GLY A 81 -9.80 3.29 6.02
C GLY A 81 -8.66 3.77 6.91
N SER A 82 -7.69 2.91 7.16
CA SER A 82 -6.57 3.15 8.08
C SER A 82 -5.72 4.39 7.73
N ILE A 83 -5.44 4.64 6.45
CA ILE A 83 -4.63 5.79 6.00
C ILE A 83 -5.38 7.12 6.15
N ALA A 84 -6.72 7.09 6.19
CA ALA A 84 -7.56 8.28 6.39
C ALA A 84 -7.42 8.89 7.80
N HIS A 85 -6.98 8.09 8.78
CA HIS A 85 -6.63 8.61 10.11
C HIS A 85 -5.28 9.32 10.13
N LEU A 86 -4.40 9.02 9.17
CA LEU A 86 -3.13 9.75 8.99
C LEU A 86 -3.33 11.02 8.16
N LEU A 87 -4.21 10.95 7.15
CA LEU A 87 -4.39 11.96 6.12
C LEU A 87 -5.84 12.47 6.06
N GLY A 88 -6.01 13.74 6.42
CA GLY A 88 -7.25 14.50 6.27
C GLY A 88 -7.26 15.39 5.02
N PRO A 89 -8.43 15.93 4.64
CA PRO A 89 -8.53 16.88 3.54
C PRO A 89 -7.62 18.10 3.76
N GLY A 90 -6.88 18.48 2.72
CA GLY A 90 -5.90 19.57 2.75
C GLY A 90 -4.49 19.13 3.18
N ASP A 91 -4.33 17.96 3.80
CA ASP A 91 -2.99 17.43 4.10
C ASP A 91 -2.19 17.19 2.83
N VAL A 92 -0.87 17.32 2.95
CA VAL A 92 0.08 17.06 1.87
C VAL A 92 0.88 15.81 2.22
N CYS A 93 1.04 14.91 1.26
CA CYS A 93 1.80 13.69 1.42
C CYS A 93 2.75 13.42 0.24
N CYS A 94 3.71 12.52 0.47
CA CYS A 94 4.51 11.90 -0.57
C CYS A 94 4.20 10.41 -0.64
N MET A 95 4.17 9.87 -1.85
CA MET A 95 3.95 8.45 -2.12
C MET A 95 5.15 7.86 -2.82
N ILE A 96 5.59 6.68 -2.40
CA ILE A 96 6.75 5.99 -2.98
C ILE A 96 6.41 4.53 -3.22
N ALA A 97 6.45 4.10 -4.49
CA ALA A 97 6.43 2.69 -4.86
C ALA A 97 7.85 2.14 -4.92
N GLY A 98 8.02 0.86 -4.64
CA GLY A 98 9.30 0.17 -4.69
C GLY A 98 9.24 -1.16 -5.42
N SER A 99 10.41 -1.64 -5.82
CA SER A 99 10.59 -2.97 -6.44
C SER A 99 11.57 -3.80 -5.62
N TYR A 100 11.30 -5.10 -5.52
CA TYR A 100 12.26 -6.08 -5.04
C TYR A 100 12.92 -6.76 -6.22
N LEU A 101 14.24 -6.65 -6.31
CA LEU A 101 15.04 -7.25 -7.37
C LEU A 101 15.88 -8.40 -6.80
N ASP A 102 15.99 -9.48 -7.56
CA ASP A 102 17.06 -10.44 -7.32
C ASP A 102 18.42 -9.87 -7.79
N GLN A 103 19.50 -10.62 -7.55
CA GLN A 103 20.85 -10.19 -7.95
C GLN A 103 20.97 -9.93 -9.46
N ALA A 104 20.43 -10.82 -10.31
CA ALA A 104 20.58 -10.71 -11.75
C ALA A 104 19.81 -9.49 -12.30
N GLN A 105 18.62 -9.22 -11.75
CA GLN A 105 17.84 -8.02 -12.04
C GLN A 105 18.53 -6.75 -11.54
N TYR A 106 19.11 -6.78 -10.34
CA TYR A 106 19.85 -5.66 -9.79
C TYR A 106 21.05 -5.30 -10.68
N ASP A 107 21.88 -6.28 -11.02
CA ASP A 107 23.06 -6.08 -11.86
C ASP A 107 22.66 -5.50 -13.23
N ARG A 108 21.58 -6.02 -13.82
CA ARG A 108 21.05 -5.57 -15.11
C ARG A 108 20.50 -4.15 -15.10
N TYR A 109 19.75 -3.76 -14.07
CA TYR A 109 18.99 -2.50 -14.08
C TYR A 109 19.64 -1.37 -13.29
N VAL A 110 20.51 -1.70 -12.33
CA VAL A 110 21.12 -0.76 -11.39
C VAL A 110 22.64 -0.86 -11.41
N GLY A 111 23.18 -2.07 -11.37
CA GLY A 111 24.62 -2.33 -11.14
C GLY A 111 25.55 -1.62 -12.10
N ASP A 112 25.31 -1.74 -13.42
CA ASP A 112 26.28 -1.29 -14.43
C ASP A 112 25.89 0.00 -15.18
N GLY A 113 24.66 0.51 -15.03
CA GLY A 113 24.22 1.65 -15.87
C GLY A 113 22.99 2.44 -15.42
N TYR A 114 22.27 2.03 -14.37
CA TYR A 114 20.97 2.63 -14.02
C TYR A 114 20.00 2.70 -15.21
N ASP A 115 20.03 1.71 -16.12
CA ASP A 115 19.32 1.72 -17.41
C ASP A 115 17.82 2.04 -17.31
N VAL A 116 17.21 1.75 -16.15
CA VAL A 116 15.81 2.02 -15.88
C VAL A 116 15.68 3.15 -14.85
N PRO A 117 15.19 4.34 -15.26
CA PRO A 117 15.13 5.47 -14.35
C PRO A 117 14.06 5.26 -13.28
N THR A 118 14.28 5.88 -12.12
CA THR A 118 13.18 6.21 -11.20
C THR A 118 12.38 7.37 -11.76
N ILE A 119 11.06 7.34 -11.57
CA ILE A 119 10.17 8.44 -11.95
C ILE A 119 9.82 9.23 -10.69
N ASP A 120 10.13 10.53 -10.71
CA ASP A 120 9.88 11.45 -9.61
C ASP A 120 8.98 12.59 -10.08
N VAL A 121 7.71 12.54 -9.68
CA VAL A 121 6.70 13.55 -9.99
C VAL A 121 6.55 14.49 -8.81
N ARG A 122 6.66 15.79 -9.04
CA ARG A 122 6.60 16.81 -8.00
C ARG A 122 5.49 17.81 -8.28
N LEU A 123 4.53 17.86 -7.36
CA LEU A 123 3.58 18.96 -7.24
C LEU A 123 4.18 20.06 -6.37
N TYR A 124 3.71 21.30 -6.52
CA TYR A 124 4.19 22.46 -5.76
C TYR A 124 3.02 23.05 -4.95
N PRO A 125 2.84 22.60 -3.70
CA PRO A 125 1.63 22.86 -2.92
C PRO A 125 1.60 24.26 -2.30
N GLU A 126 2.75 24.95 -2.27
CA GLU A 126 2.87 26.34 -1.78
C GLU A 126 2.22 27.34 -2.74
N GLU A 127 2.08 26.97 -4.02
CA GLU A 127 1.54 27.82 -5.08
C GLU A 127 0.08 27.47 -5.41
N GLU A 128 -0.42 26.29 -4.98
CA GLU A 128 -1.68 25.71 -5.45
C GLU A 128 -2.52 25.08 -4.33
N THR A 129 -3.83 25.33 -4.37
CA THR A 129 -4.83 24.71 -3.49
C THR A 129 -5.36 23.38 -4.02
N VAL A 130 -4.97 22.99 -5.24
CA VAL A 130 -5.43 21.79 -5.95
C VAL A 130 -4.24 21.03 -6.56
N ASN A 131 -4.45 19.74 -6.87
CA ASN A 131 -3.45 18.93 -7.54
C ASN A 131 -3.48 19.18 -9.06
N ASP A 132 -2.74 20.17 -9.54
CA ASP A 132 -2.64 20.47 -10.97
C ASP A 132 -1.44 19.72 -11.60
N LEU A 133 -1.74 18.60 -12.27
CA LEU A 133 -0.72 17.82 -12.98
C LEU A 133 -0.06 18.56 -14.15
N SER A 134 -0.72 19.56 -14.75
CA SER A 134 -0.14 20.32 -15.87
C SER A 134 1.07 21.16 -15.44
N LYS A 135 1.14 21.48 -14.13
CA LYS A 135 2.25 22.20 -13.50
C LYS A 135 3.26 21.28 -12.82
N ALA A 136 3.00 19.98 -12.80
CA ALA A 136 3.89 19.01 -12.18
C ALA A 136 5.24 18.98 -12.90
N LYS A 137 6.31 18.78 -12.13
CA LYS A 137 7.64 18.50 -12.69
C LYS A 137 7.88 17.00 -12.65
N VAL A 138 8.15 16.42 -13.81
CA VAL A 138 8.57 15.02 -13.92
C VAL A 138 10.08 14.96 -14.09
N VAL A 139 10.74 14.23 -13.21
CA VAL A 139 12.19 14.00 -13.22
C VAL A 139 12.47 12.52 -13.36
N LEU A 140 13.33 12.17 -14.31
CA LEU A 140 13.91 10.84 -14.45
C LEU A 140 15.24 10.82 -13.70
N GLU A 141 15.39 9.87 -12.76
CA GLU A 141 16.60 9.72 -11.95
C GLU A 141 17.35 8.43 -12.34
N TYR A 142 18.59 8.59 -12.81
CA TYR A 142 19.53 7.54 -13.22
C TYR A 142 20.70 7.51 -12.23
N GLY A 143 20.43 7.03 -11.00
CA GLY A 143 21.40 7.10 -9.91
C GLY A 143 21.69 8.56 -9.52
N ALA A 144 22.90 9.05 -9.80
CA ALA A 144 23.30 10.43 -9.52
C ALA A 144 22.86 11.43 -10.61
N GLU A 145 22.56 10.96 -11.81
CA GLU A 145 22.13 11.80 -12.91
C GLU A 145 20.62 12.02 -12.87
N THR A 146 20.17 13.24 -13.14
CA THR A 146 18.74 13.57 -13.19
C THR A 146 18.41 14.33 -14.45
N ARG A 147 17.25 14.05 -15.03
CA ARG A 147 16.76 14.72 -16.24
C ARG A 147 15.30 15.10 -16.06
N ARG A 148 15.00 16.39 -16.18
CA ARG A 148 13.62 16.88 -16.25
C ARG A 148 13.03 16.57 -17.62
N VAL A 149 11.77 16.11 -17.62
CA VAL A 149 10.98 15.85 -18.82
C VAL A 149 9.60 16.49 -18.68
N GLU A 150 8.96 16.78 -19.80
CA GLU A 150 7.56 17.26 -19.82
C GLU A 150 6.58 16.10 -19.66
N ALA A 151 6.91 14.94 -20.24
CA ALA A 151 6.13 13.72 -20.15
C ALA A 151 7.04 12.48 -20.26
N LEU A 152 6.54 11.34 -19.78
CA LEU A 152 7.22 10.06 -19.93
C LEU A 152 7.14 9.60 -21.40
N SER A 153 8.28 9.22 -21.98
CA SER A 153 8.28 8.65 -23.33
C SER A 153 7.75 7.19 -23.30
N PRO A 154 7.11 6.71 -24.37
CA PRO A 154 6.65 5.32 -24.44
C PRO A 154 7.77 4.30 -24.21
N ALA A 155 8.99 4.60 -24.65
CA ALA A 155 10.15 3.73 -24.43
C ALA A 155 10.53 3.62 -22.94
N VAL A 156 10.45 4.72 -22.18
CA VAL A 156 10.67 4.69 -20.73
C VAL A 156 9.56 3.87 -20.07
N VAL A 157 8.30 4.10 -20.42
CA VAL A 157 7.16 3.36 -19.86
C VAL A 157 7.27 1.86 -20.14
N GLU A 158 7.65 1.47 -21.36
CA GLU A 158 7.80 0.06 -21.71
C GLU A 158 8.95 -0.59 -20.94
N ARG A 159 10.12 0.07 -20.89
CA ARG A 159 11.27 -0.44 -20.14
C ARG A 159 10.96 -0.61 -18.65
N ARG A 160 10.12 0.26 -18.10
CA ARG A 160 9.66 0.21 -16.71
C ARG A 160 8.81 -1.02 -16.42
N ARG A 161 8.09 -1.58 -17.39
CA ARG A 161 7.30 -2.81 -17.19
C ARG A 161 8.16 -4.03 -16.89
N GLU A 162 9.45 -4.00 -17.23
CA GLU A 162 10.40 -5.07 -16.91
C GLU A 162 10.77 -5.12 -15.42
N LEU A 163 10.54 -4.04 -14.67
CA LEU A 163 10.74 -4.00 -13.23
C LEU A 163 9.52 -4.60 -12.53
N PRO A 164 9.70 -5.56 -11.59
CA PRO A 164 8.58 -6.12 -10.87
C PRO A 164 7.96 -5.09 -9.92
N ARG A 165 6.65 -5.19 -9.72
CA ARG A 165 5.86 -4.39 -8.78
C ARG A 165 5.47 -5.23 -7.59
N VAL A 166 5.29 -4.57 -6.45
CA VAL A 166 4.67 -5.17 -5.28
C VAL A 166 3.19 -4.80 -5.34
N VAL A 167 2.32 -5.75 -5.63
CA VAL A 167 0.89 -5.52 -5.82
C VAL A 167 0.07 -6.33 -4.83
N LEU A 168 -1.07 -5.78 -4.42
CA LEU A 168 -2.04 -6.47 -3.58
C LEU A 168 -2.46 -7.77 -4.27
N SER A 169 -2.39 -8.90 -3.55
CA SER A 169 -2.91 -10.18 -4.03
C SER A 169 -4.24 -10.52 -3.39
N ASN A 170 -4.40 -10.18 -2.12
CA ASN A 170 -5.55 -10.53 -1.31
C ASN A 170 -5.84 -9.40 -0.33
N LEU A 171 -7.12 -9.08 -0.13
CA LEU A 171 -7.59 -8.17 0.91
C LEU A 171 -8.77 -8.80 1.63
N LEU A 172 -8.67 -8.91 2.94
CA LEU A 172 -9.79 -9.24 3.82
C LEU A 172 -10.06 -8.03 4.72
N SER A 173 -11.21 -7.40 4.55
CA SER A 173 -11.57 -6.16 5.25
C SER A 173 -12.83 -6.35 6.10
N GLY A 174 -13.00 -5.48 7.10
CA GLY A 174 -14.16 -5.53 8.00
C GLY A 174 -14.03 -6.56 9.12
N LEU A 175 -12.81 -7.02 9.42
CA LEU A 175 -12.56 -7.96 10.51
C LEU A 175 -12.69 -7.26 11.86
N ARG A 176 -13.68 -7.66 12.67
CA ARG A 176 -13.77 -7.18 14.05
C ARG A 176 -12.92 -8.05 14.96
N ILE A 177 -11.98 -7.45 15.68
CA ILE A 177 -11.16 -8.18 16.67
C ILE A 177 -12.02 -8.61 17.86
N GLU A 178 -11.98 -9.89 18.19
CA GLU A 178 -12.77 -10.50 19.28
C GLU A 178 -11.86 -11.03 20.39
N GLU A 179 -10.63 -11.42 20.07
CA GLU A 179 -9.64 -11.94 21.01
C GLU A 179 -8.29 -11.21 20.88
N VAL A 180 -7.66 -10.90 22.02
CA VAL A 180 -6.31 -10.31 22.05
C VAL A 180 -5.48 -11.00 23.13
N GLU A 181 -4.47 -11.76 22.72
CA GLU A 181 -3.48 -12.34 23.64
C GLU A 181 -2.27 -11.41 23.78
N ARG A 182 -2.07 -10.87 24.99
CA ARG A 182 -1.05 -9.87 25.30
C ARG A 182 0.19 -10.46 25.98
N ARG A 183 0.06 -11.63 26.60
CA ARG A 183 1.10 -12.28 27.41
C ARG A 183 1.77 -13.38 26.60
N GLY A 184 2.79 -12.98 25.85
CA GLY A 184 3.70 -13.88 25.16
C GLY A 184 3.53 -13.88 23.65
N CYS A 185 4.65 -14.06 22.94
CA CYS A 185 4.71 -14.24 21.49
C CYS A 185 4.63 -15.73 21.15
N ILE A 186 3.61 -16.41 21.67
CA ILE A 186 3.72 -17.85 21.87
C ILE A 186 3.39 -18.63 20.60
N GLU A 187 2.40 -18.21 19.79
CA GLU A 187 2.04 -18.96 18.56
C GLU A 187 1.12 -18.24 17.56
N MET A 188 0.60 -17.04 17.86
CA MET A 188 -0.46 -16.39 17.07
C MET A 188 0.04 -15.04 16.53
N SER A 189 -0.18 -14.73 15.25
CA SER A 189 -0.01 -13.36 14.75
C SER A 189 -1.39 -12.79 14.47
N ALA A 190 -1.92 -12.97 13.26
CA ALA A 190 -3.32 -12.73 12.93
C ALA A 190 -4.06 -14.08 12.84
N GLU A 191 -4.80 -14.45 13.88
CA GLU A 191 -5.58 -15.69 13.92
C GLU A 191 -6.96 -15.46 13.29
N LEU A 192 -7.28 -16.24 12.25
CA LEU A 192 -8.54 -16.15 11.52
C LEU A 192 -9.27 -17.48 11.43
N PRO A 193 -10.61 -17.51 11.51
CA PRO A 193 -11.38 -18.68 11.10
C PRO A 193 -10.98 -19.12 9.69
N ILE A 194 -10.75 -20.41 9.50
CA ILE A 194 -10.25 -20.94 8.22
C ILE A 194 -11.18 -20.61 7.04
N GLU A 195 -12.48 -20.44 7.27
CA GLU A 195 -13.43 -20.03 6.26
C GLU A 195 -13.15 -18.62 5.73
N TYR A 196 -12.82 -17.66 6.59
CA TYR A 196 -12.45 -16.31 6.15
C TYR A 196 -11.15 -16.31 5.38
N MET A 197 -10.15 -17.06 5.87
CA MET A 197 -8.87 -17.22 5.20
C MET A 197 -9.08 -17.78 3.77
N ARG A 198 -9.90 -18.83 3.62
CA ARG A 198 -10.24 -19.42 2.32
C ARG A 198 -11.00 -18.46 1.41
N ARG A 199 -11.99 -17.73 1.94
CA ARG A 199 -12.77 -16.74 1.17
C ARG A 199 -11.89 -15.61 0.65
N ALA A 200 -10.97 -15.12 1.47
CA ALA A 200 -10.00 -14.11 1.08
C ALA A 200 -8.88 -14.65 0.19
N GLY A 201 -8.78 -15.98 0.00
CA GLY A 201 -7.75 -16.63 -0.80
C GLY A 201 -6.35 -16.60 -0.17
N PHE A 202 -6.26 -16.47 1.15
CA PHE A 202 -5.00 -16.49 1.87
C PHE A 202 -4.47 -17.93 2.04
N CYS A 203 -3.15 -18.05 2.04
CA CYS A 203 -2.45 -19.28 2.42
C CYS A 203 -2.05 -19.23 3.91
N PRO A 204 -2.03 -20.38 4.62
CA PRO A 204 -1.48 -20.44 5.97
C PRO A 204 -0.05 -19.88 6.03
N ASN A 205 0.25 -19.08 7.05
CA ASN A 205 1.56 -18.44 7.28
C ASN A 205 1.99 -17.44 6.18
N GLN A 206 1.07 -16.98 5.34
CA GLN A 206 1.35 -15.93 4.35
C GLN A 206 1.61 -14.61 5.07
N SER A 207 2.68 -13.89 4.66
CA SER A 207 2.95 -12.54 5.16
C SER A 207 1.84 -11.58 4.73
N ILE A 208 1.42 -10.73 5.67
CA ILE A 208 0.35 -9.75 5.49
C ILE A 208 0.74 -8.42 6.14
N PHE A 209 0.09 -7.36 5.69
CA PHE A 209 -0.03 -6.11 6.43
C PHE A 209 -1.40 -6.06 7.10
N VAL A 210 -1.42 -5.71 8.38
CA VAL A 210 -2.62 -5.42 9.16
C VAL A 210 -2.82 -3.91 9.23
N TYR A 211 -4.00 -3.46 8.82
CA TYR A 211 -4.45 -2.08 8.83
C TYR A 211 -5.56 -1.92 9.85
N ASN A 212 -5.38 -1.05 10.86
CA ASN A 212 -6.46 -0.76 11.81
C ASN A 212 -7.35 0.37 11.28
N ALA A 213 -8.52 0.05 10.74
CA ALA A 213 -9.47 1.04 10.24
C ALA A 213 -10.20 1.82 11.34
N SER A 214 -10.14 1.37 12.61
CA SER A 214 -10.82 2.03 13.74
C SER A 214 -9.99 3.10 14.44
N ARG A 215 -8.67 2.90 14.53
CA ARG A 215 -7.75 3.82 15.22
C ARG A 215 -6.68 4.40 14.30
N GLY A 216 -6.40 3.70 13.20
CA GLY A 216 -5.57 4.13 12.08
C GLY A 216 -4.15 4.55 12.41
N GLY A 217 -3.52 5.19 11.43
CA GLY A 217 -2.18 5.77 11.55
C GLY A 217 -1.01 4.78 11.54
N THR A 218 -1.26 3.47 11.64
CA THR A 218 -0.21 2.44 11.62
C THR A 218 -0.62 1.21 10.82
N SER A 219 0.31 0.70 10.01
CA SER A 219 0.27 -0.63 9.40
C SER A 219 1.36 -1.49 10.05
N ALA A 220 1.08 -2.75 10.36
CA ALA A 220 2.09 -3.69 10.85
C ALA A 220 2.19 -4.91 9.94
N GLU A 221 3.43 -5.34 9.68
CA GLU A 221 3.68 -6.60 8.99
C GLU A 221 3.53 -7.76 9.99
N SER A 222 2.91 -8.83 9.54
CA SER A 222 2.56 -10.02 10.30
C SER A 222 2.36 -11.20 9.34
N TYR A 223 1.77 -12.29 9.81
CA TYR A 223 1.37 -13.43 8.99
C TYR A 223 0.04 -13.99 9.47
N VAL A 224 -0.74 -14.53 8.54
CA VAL A 224 -2.04 -15.14 8.86
C VAL A 224 -1.86 -16.55 9.42
N VAL A 225 -2.58 -16.86 10.48
CA VAL A 225 -2.65 -18.19 11.09
C VAL A 225 -4.10 -18.68 11.04
N PRO A 226 -4.39 -19.82 10.39
CA PRO A 226 -5.74 -20.36 10.39
C PRO A 226 -6.10 -20.97 11.76
N SER A 227 -7.28 -20.63 12.27
CA SER A 227 -7.94 -21.36 13.33
C SER A 227 -8.88 -22.40 12.74
N LEU A 228 -8.67 -23.66 13.12
CA LEU A 228 -9.53 -24.78 12.71
C LEU A 228 -10.71 -25.00 13.66
N THR A 229 -10.65 -24.43 14.87
CA THR A 229 -11.60 -24.68 15.95
C THR A 229 -12.27 -23.42 16.45
N LYS A 230 -11.59 -22.27 16.41
CA LYS A 230 -12.19 -21.01 16.80
C LYS A 230 -12.93 -20.37 15.63
N ARG A 231 -14.01 -19.67 15.96
CA ARG A 231 -14.78 -18.82 15.04
C ARG A 231 -14.51 -17.33 15.25
N THR A 232 -13.64 -17.00 16.20
CA THR A 232 -13.29 -15.64 16.58
C THR A 232 -12.10 -15.16 15.76
N VAL A 233 -12.07 -13.85 15.50
CA VAL A 233 -10.89 -13.17 14.95
C VAL A 233 -9.99 -12.75 16.10
N GLY A 234 -8.76 -13.27 16.11
CA GLY A 234 -7.80 -13.06 17.19
C GLY A 234 -6.51 -12.41 16.72
N ILE A 235 -5.88 -11.62 17.59
CA ILE A 235 -4.51 -11.13 17.38
C ILE A 235 -3.65 -11.43 18.61
N SER A 236 -2.33 -11.55 18.41
CA SER A 236 -1.41 -11.67 19.54
C SER A 236 -0.06 -11.01 19.34
N GLY A 237 0.75 -11.03 20.39
CA GLY A 237 2.12 -10.53 20.37
C GLY A 237 2.18 -9.05 20.01
N ALA A 238 3.06 -8.68 19.08
CA ALA A 238 3.27 -7.28 18.69
C ALA A 238 2.02 -6.64 18.04
N LEU A 239 1.11 -7.43 17.45
CA LEU A 239 -0.13 -6.89 16.88
C LEU A 239 -1.09 -6.35 17.95
N SER A 240 -0.95 -6.76 19.22
CA SER A 240 -1.74 -6.18 20.32
C SER A 240 -1.43 -4.69 20.59
N ALA A 241 -0.34 -4.16 20.03
CA ALA A 241 -0.06 -2.73 20.03
C ALA A 241 -0.74 -1.98 18.86
N VAL A 242 -1.26 -2.70 17.86
CA VAL A 242 -1.83 -2.17 16.62
C VAL A 242 -3.36 -2.14 16.69
N ALA A 243 -3.98 -3.13 17.33
CA ALA A 243 -5.43 -3.19 17.50
C ALA A 243 -5.83 -3.80 18.85
N ASP A 244 -7.07 -3.55 19.26
CA ASP A 244 -7.68 -4.13 20.46
C ASP A 244 -9.07 -4.71 20.16
N ILE A 245 -9.65 -5.41 21.14
CA ILE A 245 -11.01 -5.94 21.08
C ILE A 245 -11.98 -4.85 20.64
N GLY A 246 -12.80 -5.18 19.64
CA GLY A 246 -13.81 -4.31 19.06
C GLY A 246 -13.33 -3.46 17.89
N ASP A 247 -12.03 -3.29 17.69
CA ASP A 247 -11.49 -2.61 16.52
C ASP A 247 -11.80 -3.40 15.24
N ILE A 248 -12.00 -2.66 14.15
CA ILE A 248 -12.11 -3.17 12.79
C ILE A 248 -10.75 -3.05 12.11
N VAL A 249 -10.26 -4.17 11.57
CA VAL A 249 -9.01 -4.26 10.83
C VAL A 249 -9.22 -4.80 9.42
N SER A 250 -8.24 -4.54 8.56
CA SER A 250 -8.09 -5.17 7.26
C SER A 250 -6.74 -5.86 7.18
N GLU A 251 -6.70 -7.05 6.58
CA GLU A 251 -5.50 -7.82 6.33
C GLU A 251 -5.23 -7.87 4.82
N ALA A 252 -4.00 -7.58 4.41
CA ALA A 252 -3.62 -7.51 3.01
C ALA A 252 -2.33 -8.29 2.74
N ALA A 253 -2.38 -9.20 1.77
CA ALA A 253 -1.17 -9.84 1.25
C ALA A 253 -0.73 -9.19 -0.05
N TYR A 254 0.57 -9.26 -0.30
CA TYR A 254 1.21 -8.71 -1.48
C TYR A 254 2.07 -9.75 -2.17
N VAL A 255 2.17 -9.64 -3.48
CA VAL A 255 3.09 -10.44 -4.29
C VAL A 255 3.96 -9.53 -5.14
N THR A 256 5.12 -10.04 -5.52
CA THR A 256 6.01 -9.37 -6.46
C THR A 256 5.83 -9.99 -7.84
N ASN A 257 5.42 -9.21 -8.83
CA ASN A 257 5.23 -9.69 -10.20
C ASN A 257 5.51 -8.59 -11.23
N THR A 258 5.70 -8.97 -12.49
CA THR A 258 5.81 -8.03 -13.62
C THR A 258 4.47 -7.82 -14.33
N ASP A 259 3.54 -8.75 -14.14
CA ASP A 259 2.26 -8.78 -14.84
C ASP A 259 1.14 -8.20 -13.98
N GLY A 260 0.10 -7.65 -14.62
CA GLY A 260 -1.08 -7.18 -13.90
C GLY A 260 -1.75 -8.31 -13.12
N LEU A 261 -2.08 -8.04 -11.84
CA LEU A 261 -2.82 -8.96 -10.98
C LEU A 261 -4.16 -8.33 -10.60
N THR A 262 -5.23 -9.11 -10.72
CA THR A 262 -6.50 -8.76 -10.08
C THR A 262 -6.52 -9.38 -8.68
N PRO A 263 -6.55 -8.57 -7.61
CA PRO A 263 -6.57 -9.10 -6.26
C PRO A 263 -7.89 -9.81 -5.93
N THR A 264 -7.82 -10.80 -5.03
CA THR A 264 -9.01 -11.33 -4.36
C THR A 264 -9.40 -10.37 -3.24
N ILE A 265 -10.58 -9.74 -3.35
CA ILE A 265 -11.08 -8.81 -2.34
C ILE A 265 -12.28 -9.46 -1.64
N CYS A 266 -12.19 -9.59 -0.32
CA CYS A 266 -13.27 -10.02 0.56
C CYS A 266 -13.55 -8.89 1.56
N ASN A 267 -14.77 -8.35 1.53
CA ASN A 267 -15.20 -7.29 2.44
C ASN A 267 -16.38 -7.79 3.28
N LEU A 268 -16.13 -8.03 4.56
CA LEU A 268 -17.12 -8.59 5.49
C LEU A 268 -18.26 -7.60 5.82
N HIS A 269 -18.15 -6.33 5.47
CA HIS A 269 -19.28 -5.39 5.54
C HIS A 269 -20.35 -5.70 4.50
N HIS A 270 -19.96 -6.17 3.32
CA HIS A 270 -20.87 -6.53 2.22
C HIS A 270 -21.17 -8.03 2.19
N GLU A 271 -20.25 -8.83 2.69
CA GLU A 271 -20.36 -10.28 2.73
C GLU A 271 -20.16 -10.80 4.17
N PRO A 272 -21.10 -10.50 5.08
CA PRO A 272 -20.96 -10.82 6.50
C PRO A 272 -20.71 -12.31 6.77
N ALA A 273 -20.17 -12.55 7.97
CA ALA A 273 -19.84 -13.84 8.54
C ALA A 273 -20.94 -14.91 8.40
N LEU A 274 -20.52 -16.17 8.32
CA LEU A 274 -21.36 -17.36 8.33
C LEU A 274 -22.14 -17.46 9.66
N GLY A 275 -23.46 -17.62 9.56
CA GLY A 275 -24.31 -17.98 10.71
C GLY A 275 -23.98 -19.34 11.31
#